data_AF-A0A4Q5MYR0-F1
#
_entry.id   AF-A0A4Q5MYR0-F1
#
_cell.length_a   1.000
_cell.length_b   1.000
_cell.length_c   1.000
_cell.angle_alpha   90.00
_cell.angle_beta   90.00
_cell.angle_gamma   90.00
#
_symmetry.space_group_name_H-M   'P 1'
#
loop_
_entity.id
_entity.type
_entity.pdbx_description
1 polymer ?
#
loop_
_entity_poly.entity_id
_entity_poly.type
_entity_poly.pdbx_seq_one_letter_code
_entity_poly.pdbx_strand_id
1 'polypeptide(L)'
;MRRIVVAASLAVLAGPSVLVIVLALFVGSMVGAACSTATPVTVGPVPEQLRATAADGSPARLDRTQLGHAATIMAVGSRITGVGPEGLLVALMAGLTESGLRMYANTTAYPTSANFPHDGDGADNDSLGIFQMRPAAGWGSVTDLMDPTYQARAFFGGPDGPNGGSPRGLLDISSWRDLPAGAAAQAVEVSAYPERYARYEPVAAAILAALTMPVAAASSEPAPVAGSARVFPLPDDTWSPTSRYGMRRNPVTQVWALHAGADLAAPAGTPVLATADGRVVAAGPGGGLGNRITLTHGTGAGPAASDTVASVYGHLLDGGIHVTVGDLVTAGQHIGDVGSTGNSSGPHLHFELRPGGPDRPAIDSQPWLDGAAHLSAGELITAAAPTSSCPANAANSGVNP
;
A
#
# COMPACT_ATOMS: atom_id res chain seq x y z
N MET A 1 -7.43 -48.02 -74.21
CA MET A 1 -6.85 -48.34 -72.88
C MET A 1 -5.84 -47.25 -72.50
N ARG A 2 -5.89 -46.75 -71.25
CA ARG A 2 -4.94 -45.85 -70.53
C ARG A 2 -4.95 -44.36 -70.94
N ARG A 3 -5.69 -43.50 -70.21
CA ARG A 3 -5.30 -42.65 -69.03
C ARG A 3 -4.62 -41.32 -69.45
N ILE A 4 -5.36 -40.21 -69.63
CA ILE A 4 -5.56 -39.05 -68.70
C ILE A 4 -4.27 -38.51 -68.08
N VAL A 5 -3.92 -37.23 -68.34
CA VAL A 5 -3.78 -36.11 -67.36
C VAL A 5 -3.87 -34.75 -68.09
N VAL A 6 -4.63 -33.84 -67.48
CA VAL A 6 -4.94 -32.45 -67.83
C VAL A 6 -3.84 -31.50 -67.36
N ALA A 7 -3.54 -30.45 -68.12
CA ALA A 7 -2.98 -29.21 -67.57
C ALA A 7 -3.54 -28.00 -68.33
N ALA A 8 -4.41 -27.25 -67.66
CA ALA A 8 -4.92 -25.95 -68.12
C ALA A 8 -3.88 -24.87 -67.83
N SER A 9 -3.54 -24.07 -68.85
CA SER A 9 -2.78 -22.83 -68.71
C SER A 9 -3.68 -21.71 -69.21
N LEU A 10 -4.18 -20.85 -68.32
CA LEU A 10 -4.89 -19.63 -68.72
C LEU A 10 -4.07 -18.41 -68.36
N ALA A 11 -4.08 -17.48 -69.31
CA ALA A 11 -3.17 -16.38 -69.52
C ALA A 11 -3.14 -15.32 -68.40
N VAL A 12 -1.91 -14.84 -68.18
CA VAL A 12 -1.58 -13.53 -67.63
C VAL A 12 -2.02 -12.45 -68.63
N LEU A 13 -2.79 -11.45 -68.17
CA LEU A 13 -2.84 -10.15 -68.83
C LEU A 13 -3.02 -9.04 -67.79
N ALA A 14 -2.05 -8.12 -67.81
CA ALA A 14 -1.90 -6.97 -66.95
C ALA A 14 -2.97 -5.91 -67.24
N GLY A 15 -3.54 -5.33 -66.17
CA GLY A 15 -4.33 -4.11 -66.20
C GLY A 15 -3.60 -2.98 -65.45
N PRO A 16 -3.68 -1.72 -65.91
CA PRO A 16 -2.79 -0.66 -65.47
C PRO A 16 -3.16 -0.09 -64.09
N SER A 17 -2.12 0.15 -63.31
CA SER A 17 -2.07 0.80 -62.02
C SER A 17 -2.72 2.20 -62.06
N VAL A 18 -3.81 2.39 -61.32
CA VAL A 18 -4.23 3.72 -60.85
C VAL A 18 -3.88 3.79 -59.37
N LEU A 19 -2.69 4.33 -59.11
CA LEU A 19 -2.19 4.68 -57.79
C LEU A 19 -2.95 5.93 -57.32
N VAL A 20 -4.03 5.75 -56.57
CA VAL A 20 -4.66 6.85 -55.84
C VAL A 20 -3.81 7.10 -54.59
N ILE A 21 -2.86 8.02 -54.68
CA ILE A 21 -2.20 8.61 -53.51
C ILE A 21 -3.24 9.53 -52.85
N VAL A 22 -3.95 9.00 -51.85
CA VAL A 22 -4.70 9.84 -50.90
C VAL A 22 -3.67 10.42 -49.93
N LEU A 23 -3.18 11.61 -50.24
CA LEU A 23 -2.44 12.45 -49.29
C LEU A 23 -3.45 12.98 -48.27
N ALA A 24 -3.72 12.18 -47.23
CA ALA A 24 -4.39 12.66 -46.03
C ALA A 24 -3.44 13.62 -45.32
N LEU A 25 -3.72 14.92 -45.44
CA LEU A 25 -3.16 15.96 -44.57
C LEU A 25 -3.70 15.72 -43.16
N PHE A 26 -3.04 14.82 -42.43
CA PHE A 26 -3.14 14.76 -40.97
C PHE A 26 -2.50 16.03 -40.42
N VAL A 27 -3.30 17.05 -40.16
CA VAL A 27 -2.95 18.07 -39.18
C VAL A 27 -3.05 17.37 -37.82
N GLY A 28 -1.98 16.64 -37.48
CA GLY A 28 -1.78 16.12 -36.15
C GLY A 28 -1.72 17.30 -35.20
N SER A 29 -2.78 17.48 -34.41
CA SER A 29 -2.65 18.22 -33.17
C SER A 29 -1.63 17.46 -32.34
N MET A 30 -0.40 17.97 -32.28
CA MET A 30 0.60 17.53 -31.33
C MET A 30 0.10 17.91 -29.95
N VAL A 31 -0.80 17.09 -29.41
CA VAL A 31 -0.96 16.99 -27.96
C VAL A 31 0.36 16.37 -27.52
N GLY A 32 1.20 17.19 -26.91
CA GLY A 32 2.47 16.73 -26.35
C GLY A 32 2.20 15.47 -25.54
N ALA A 33 3.08 14.47 -25.69
CA ALA A 33 3.17 13.38 -24.76
C ALA A 33 3.46 13.99 -23.39
N ALA A 34 2.40 14.34 -22.66
CA ALA A 34 2.47 14.46 -21.23
C ALA A 34 2.90 13.06 -20.79
N CYS A 35 4.12 12.96 -20.26
CA CYS A 35 4.46 11.86 -19.39
C CYS A 35 3.42 11.89 -18.26
N SER A 36 2.33 11.15 -18.41
CA SER A 36 1.42 10.86 -17.32
C SER A 36 2.21 10.01 -16.35
N THR A 37 2.95 10.67 -15.47
CA THR A 37 3.43 10.05 -14.24
C THR A 37 2.18 9.53 -13.56
N ALA A 38 2.04 8.20 -13.50
CA ALA A 38 0.93 7.54 -12.86
C ALA A 38 0.70 8.21 -11.51
N THR A 39 -0.45 8.85 -11.32
CA THR A 39 -0.76 9.51 -10.06
C THR A 39 -0.72 8.45 -8.97
N PRO A 40 0.14 8.61 -7.94
CA PRO A 40 0.22 7.64 -6.86
C PRO A 40 -1.15 7.56 -6.20
N VAL A 41 -1.74 6.36 -6.17
CA VAL A 41 -3.00 6.09 -5.49
C VAL A 41 -2.69 5.82 -4.03
N THR A 42 -3.13 6.71 -3.14
CA THR A 42 -3.03 6.49 -1.70
C THR A 42 -4.30 5.85 -1.18
N VAL A 43 -4.15 4.69 -0.53
CA VAL A 43 -5.27 3.95 0.07
C VAL A 43 -5.73 4.64 1.35
N GLY A 44 -6.99 5.04 1.39
CA GLY A 44 -7.67 5.63 2.55
C GLY A 44 -8.20 4.59 3.54
N PRO A 45 -8.91 5.02 4.60
CA PRO A 45 -9.48 4.12 5.59
C PRO A 45 -10.52 3.20 4.95
N VAL A 46 -10.50 1.94 5.37
CA VAL A 46 -11.48 0.94 4.92
C VAL A 46 -12.84 1.23 5.58
N PRO A 47 -13.90 1.52 4.81
CA PRO A 47 -15.23 1.76 5.37
C PRO A 47 -15.87 0.46 5.88
N GLU A 48 -16.86 0.57 6.78
CA GLU A 48 -17.57 -0.60 7.33
C GLU A 48 -18.35 -1.39 6.28
N GLN A 49 -18.89 -0.69 5.28
CA GLN A 49 -19.61 -1.28 4.17
C GLN A 49 -19.52 -0.37 2.94
N LEU A 50 -19.64 -0.97 1.76
CA LEU A 50 -19.84 -0.25 0.50
C LEU A 50 -21.04 -0.86 -0.22
N ARG A 51 -21.86 0.03 -0.80
CA ARG A 51 -22.97 -0.35 -1.68
C ARG A 51 -22.71 0.23 -3.04
N ALA A 52 -22.83 -0.62 -4.05
CA ALA A 52 -22.68 -0.25 -5.45
C ALA A 52 -23.66 -1.07 -6.29
N THR A 53 -23.71 -0.77 -7.59
CA THR A 53 -24.55 -1.50 -8.55
C THR A 53 -23.66 -1.99 -9.67
N ALA A 54 -23.75 -3.27 -10.02
CA ALA A 54 -23.03 -3.85 -11.15
C ALA A 54 -23.60 -3.39 -12.49
N ALA A 55 -22.88 -3.62 -13.58
CA ALA A 55 -23.28 -3.15 -14.91
C ALA A 55 -24.63 -3.74 -15.40
N ASP A 56 -25.01 -4.91 -14.90
CA ASP A 56 -26.30 -5.56 -15.17
C ASP A 56 -27.46 -5.05 -14.28
N GLY A 57 -27.21 -4.04 -13.46
CA GLY A 57 -28.18 -3.48 -12.51
C GLY A 57 -28.32 -4.26 -11.21
N SER A 58 -27.59 -5.36 -11.02
CA SER A 58 -27.65 -6.12 -9.76
C SER A 58 -26.96 -5.37 -8.60
N PRO A 59 -27.53 -5.41 -7.39
CA PRO A 59 -26.93 -4.73 -6.24
C PRO A 59 -25.70 -5.48 -5.73
N ALA A 60 -24.61 -4.75 -5.47
CA ALA A 60 -23.42 -5.25 -4.79
C ALA A 60 -23.31 -4.64 -3.40
N ARG A 61 -23.07 -5.49 -2.40
CA ARG A 61 -22.86 -5.11 -1.00
C ARG A 61 -21.58 -5.75 -0.52
N LEU A 62 -20.63 -4.92 -0.14
CA LEU A 62 -19.33 -5.33 0.33
C LEU A 62 -19.23 -4.96 1.80
N ASP A 63 -18.83 -5.93 2.63
CA ASP A 63 -18.50 -5.68 4.03
C ASP A 63 -17.06 -5.21 4.20
N ARG A 64 -16.69 -4.85 5.43
CA ARG A 64 -15.36 -4.37 5.78
C ARG A 64 -14.25 -5.36 5.43
N THR A 65 -14.50 -6.67 5.51
CA THR A 65 -13.50 -7.70 5.21
C THR A 65 -13.17 -7.70 3.72
N GLN A 66 -14.19 -7.74 2.86
CA GLN A 66 -14.03 -7.65 1.41
C GLN A 66 -13.32 -6.35 1.00
N LEU A 67 -13.66 -5.23 1.66
CA LEU A 67 -13.01 -3.94 1.42
C LEU A 67 -11.57 -3.87 1.93
N GLY A 68 -11.24 -4.65 2.97
CA GLY A 68 -9.86 -4.85 3.43
C GLY A 68 -9.01 -5.59 2.40
N HIS A 69 -9.55 -6.63 1.77
CA HIS A 69 -8.90 -7.31 0.66
C HIS A 69 -8.70 -6.37 -0.55
N ALA A 70 -9.71 -5.58 -0.91
CA ALA A 70 -9.56 -4.55 -1.93
C ALA A 70 -8.47 -3.51 -1.60
N ALA A 71 -8.42 -3.04 -0.35
CA ALA A 71 -7.38 -2.12 0.11
C ALA A 71 -5.97 -2.73 0.00
N THR A 72 -5.84 -4.04 0.19
CA THR A 72 -4.58 -4.78 0.01
C THR A 72 -4.13 -4.76 -1.44
N ILE A 73 -5.05 -5.11 -2.36
CA ILE A 73 -4.79 -5.11 -3.80
C ILE A 73 -4.34 -3.72 -4.24
N MET A 74 -5.04 -2.68 -3.78
CA MET A 74 -4.70 -1.28 -4.06
C MET A 74 -3.35 -0.86 -3.46
N ALA A 75 -3.06 -1.24 -2.22
CA ALA A 75 -1.80 -0.89 -1.54
C ALA A 75 -0.59 -1.58 -2.17
N VAL A 76 -0.75 -2.81 -2.66
CA VAL A 76 0.29 -3.53 -3.41
C VAL A 76 0.46 -2.92 -4.79
N GLY A 77 -0.61 -2.82 -5.58
CA GLY A 77 -0.53 -2.39 -6.97
C GLY A 77 -0.09 -0.93 -7.12
N SER A 78 -0.45 -0.05 -6.17
CA SER A 78 0.01 1.35 -6.18
C SER A 78 1.53 1.52 -6.06
N ARG A 79 2.24 0.50 -5.56
CA ARG A 79 3.72 0.48 -5.44
C ARG A 79 4.42 -0.14 -6.65
N ILE A 80 3.67 -0.78 -7.56
CA ILE A 80 4.24 -1.45 -8.71
C ILE A 80 4.22 -0.50 -9.90
N THR A 81 5.41 -0.14 -10.38
CA THR A 81 5.57 0.71 -11.56
C THR A 81 4.82 0.11 -12.74
N GLY A 82 3.96 0.91 -13.36
CA GLY A 82 3.20 0.46 -14.52
C GLY A 82 1.86 -0.21 -14.21
N VAL A 83 1.41 -0.30 -12.95
CA VAL A 83 0.03 -0.72 -12.64
C VAL A 83 -0.95 0.45 -12.78
N GLY A 84 -0.77 1.51 -11.98
CA GLY A 84 -1.64 2.70 -12.01
C GLY A 84 -3.11 2.42 -11.65
N PRO A 85 -3.99 3.45 -11.62
CA PRO A 85 -5.41 3.30 -11.32
C PRO A 85 -6.13 2.29 -12.24
N GLU A 86 -5.74 2.22 -13.51
CA GLU A 86 -6.31 1.30 -14.50
C GLU A 86 -6.00 -0.15 -14.14
N GLY A 87 -4.76 -0.45 -13.72
CA GLY A 87 -4.39 -1.79 -13.30
C GLY A 87 -5.06 -2.18 -11.98
N LEU A 88 -5.20 -1.23 -11.05
CA LEU A 88 -5.97 -1.44 -9.81
C LEU A 88 -7.44 -1.79 -10.11
N LEU A 89 -8.06 -1.08 -11.05
CA LEU A 89 -9.42 -1.36 -11.49
C LEU A 89 -9.53 -2.79 -12.03
N VAL A 90 -8.60 -3.21 -12.90
CA VAL A 90 -8.53 -4.56 -13.46
C VAL A 90 -8.43 -5.63 -12.37
N ALA A 91 -7.54 -5.44 -11.38
CA ALA A 91 -7.39 -6.39 -10.27
C ALA A 91 -8.62 -6.45 -9.37
N LEU A 92 -9.26 -5.31 -9.08
CA LEU A 92 -10.50 -5.28 -8.30
C LEU A 92 -11.64 -5.99 -9.04
N MET A 93 -11.74 -5.83 -10.36
CA MET A 93 -12.71 -6.56 -11.19
C MET A 93 -12.46 -8.07 -11.17
N ALA A 94 -11.20 -8.50 -11.25
CA ALA A 94 -10.82 -9.91 -11.14
C ALA A 94 -11.23 -10.48 -9.78
N GLY A 95 -10.78 -9.89 -8.67
CA GLY A 95 -11.13 -10.37 -7.33
C GLY A 95 -12.65 -10.38 -7.06
N LEU A 96 -13.39 -9.38 -7.55
CA LEU A 96 -14.87 -9.38 -7.47
C LEU A 96 -15.50 -10.54 -8.24
N THR A 97 -14.95 -10.89 -9.40
CA THR A 97 -15.47 -11.96 -10.25
C THR A 97 -15.15 -13.34 -9.69
N GLU A 98 -13.91 -13.53 -9.25
CA GLU A 98 -13.38 -14.83 -8.83
C GLU A 98 -13.89 -15.25 -7.45
N SER A 99 -13.98 -14.31 -6.51
CA SER A 99 -14.34 -14.61 -5.12
C SER A 99 -15.35 -13.65 -4.50
N GLY A 100 -15.72 -12.58 -5.21
CA GLY A 100 -16.37 -11.44 -4.58
C GLY A 100 -15.45 -10.74 -3.58
N LEU A 101 -14.13 -10.71 -3.83
CA LEU A 101 -13.09 -10.19 -2.92
C LEU A 101 -13.01 -10.94 -1.58
N ARG A 102 -13.27 -12.25 -1.60
CA ARG A 102 -13.13 -13.12 -0.42
C ARG A 102 -11.87 -13.96 -0.52
N MET A 103 -11.22 -14.15 0.60
CA MET A 103 -10.08 -15.04 0.70
C MET A 103 -10.55 -16.49 0.91
N TYR A 104 -10.66 -17.29 -0.16
CA TYR A 104 -11.11 -18.69 -0.04
C TYR A 104 -9.96 -19.66 0.24
N ALA A 105 -10.14 -20.54 1.23
CA ALA A 105 -9.41 -21.81 1.32
C ALA A 105 -10.00 -22.83 0.33
N ASN A 106 -9.32 -23.97 0.17
CA ASN A 106 -9.85 -25.12 -0.57
C ASN A 106 -9.41 -26.38 0.15
N THR A 107 -10.18 -26.77 1.16
CA THR A 107 -9.82 -27.87 2.05
C THR A 107 -9.96 -29.24 1.38
N THR A 108 -10.71 -29.31 0.28
CA THR A 108 -10.88 -30.53 -0.52
C THR A 108 -9.60 -30.87 -1.28
N ALA A 109 -9.02 -29.90 -2.00
CA ALA A 109 -7.77 -30.10 -2.73
C ALA A 109 -6.54 -29.98 -1.82
N TYR A 110 -6.59 -29.05 -0.86
CA TYR A 110 -5.50 -28.74 0.06
C TYR A 110 -6.03 -28.60 1.49
N PRO A 111 -6.14 -29.70 2.25
CA PRO A 111 -6.61 -29.65 3.64
C PRO A 111 -5.83 -28.68 4.52
N THR A 112 -4.54 -28.47 4.22
CA THR A 112 -3.68 -27.50 4.95
C THR A 112 -4.05 -26.05 4.72
N SER A 113 -4.79 -25.72 3.65
CA SER A 113 -5.28 -24.35 3.40
C SER A 113 -6.20 -23.85 4.51
N ALA A 114 -6.90 -24.76 5.21
CA ALA A 114 -7.74 -24.45 6.38
C ALA A 114 -6.95 -23.79 7.52
N ASN A 115 -5.64 -24.03 7.59
CA ASN A 115 -4.78 -23.50 8.65
C ASN A 115 -4.38 -22.05 8.40
N PHE A 116 -4.60 -21.54 7.19
CA PHE A 116 -4.37 -20.14 6.86
C PHE A 116 -5.67 -19.37 6.98
N PRO A 117 -5.61 -18.07 7.29
CA PRO A 117 -6.84 -17.37 7.59
C PRO A 117 -7.59 -17.00 6.29
N HIS A 118 -8.90 -17.26 6.28
CA HIS A 118 -9.77 -17.27 5.11
C HIS A 118 -11.19 -16.84 5.48
N ASP A 119 -11.96 -16.40 4.49
CA ASP A 119 -13.35 -15.96 4.62
C ASP A 119 -14.35 -17.09 4.34
N GLY A 120 -13.88 -18.18 3.75
CA GLY A 120 -14.68 -19.35 3.44
C GLY A 120 -13.85 -20.46 2.80
N ASP A 121 -14.52 -21.55 2.46
CA ASP A 121 -13.94 -22.71 1.79
C ASP A 121 -14.62 -22.87 0.42
N GLY A 122 -13.82 -22.91 -0.65
CA GLY A 122 -14.24 -23.04 -2.04
C GLY A 122 -13.84 -24.41 -2.61
N ALA A 123 -14.68 -24.99 -3.46
CA ALA A 123 -14.52 -26.37 -3.95
C ALA A 123 -14.28 -26.49 -5.46
N ASP A 124 -14.18 -25.37 -6.19
CA ASP A 124 -13.99 -25.39 -7.64
C ASP A 124 -12.51 -25.63 -7.99
N ASN A 125 -12.22 -26.83 -8.50
CA ASN A 125 -10.85 -27.32 -8.76
C ASN A 125 -9.96 -27.26 -7.51
N ASP A 126 -8.72 -26.81 -7.66
CA ASP A 126 -7.70 -26.59 -6.61
C ASP A 126 -7.41 -25.10 -6.38
N SER A 127 -8.35 -24.22 -6.72
CA SER A 127 -8.17 -22.77 -6.63
C SER A 127 -8.15 -22.27 -5.19
N LEU A 128 -7.35 -21.23 -4.92
CA LEU A 128 -7.20 -20.60 -3.60
C LEU A 128 -7.27 -19.07 -3.72
N GLY A 129 -7.72 -18.45 -2.64
CA GLY A 129 -7.59 -17.02 -2.40
C GLY A 129 -8.55 -16.10 -3.16
N ILE A 130 -8.19 -14.83 -3.25
CA ILE A 130 -9.03 -13.75 -3.79
C ILE A 130 -9.18 -13.89 -5.31
N PHE A 131 -8.12 -14.28 -5.99
CA PHE A 131 -8.07 -14.41 -7.45
C PHE A 131 -8.28 -15.86 -7.91
N GLN A 132 -8.61 -16.78 -7.00
CA GLN A 132 -8.82 -18.20 -7.32
C GLN A 132 -7.64 -18.82 -8.08
N MET A 133 -6.42 -18.46 -7.67
CA MET A 133 -5.18 -18.94 -8.27
C MET A 133 -4.90 -20.39 -7.86
N ARG A 134 -4.24 -21.15 -8.74
CA ARG A 134 -4.05 -22.60 -8.59
C ARG A 134 -2.58 -22.96 -8.43
N PRO A 135 -2.17 -23.69 -7.36
CA PRO A 135 -0.82 -24.21 -7.26
C PRO A 135 -0.45 -25.13 -8.42
N ALA A 136 -1.37 -25.99 -8.88
CA ALA A 136 -1.12 -26.88 -10.01
C ALA A 136 -0.87 -26.14 -11.34
N ALA A 137 -1.32 -24.89 -11.46
CA ALA A 137 -1.04 -24.04 -12.62
C ALA A 137 0.28 -23.26 -12.50
N GLY A 138 1.00 -23.36 -11.38
CA GLY A 138 2.27 -22.70 -11.16
C GLY A 138 2.17 -21.30 -10.54
N TRP A 139 0.98 -20.88 -10.09
CA TRP A 139 0.81 -19.54 -9.50
C TRP A 139 1.55 -19.33 -8.17
N GLY A 140 1.86 -20.41 -7.44
CA GLY A 140 2.52 -20.35 -6.13
C GLY A 140 2.22 -21.60 -5.30
N SER A 141 2.82 -21.74 -4.13
CA SER A 141 2.45 -22.79 -3.17
C SER A 141 1.12 -22.47 -2.46
N VAL A 142 0.57 -23.43 -1.73
CA VAL A 142 -0.62 -23.18 -0.88
C VAL A 142 -0.36 -22.04 0.11
N THR A 143 0.81 -22.01 0.73
CA THR A 143 1.20 -20.93 1.65
C THR A 143 1.20 -19.58 0.96
N ASP A 144 1.75 -19.50 -0.26
CA ASP A 144 1.82 -18.27 -1.03
C ASP A 144 0.43 -17.80 -1.45
N LEU A 145 -0.40 -18.70 -1.98
CA LEU A 145 -1.74 -18.36 -2.45
C LEU A 145 -2.72 -18.09 -1.30
N MET A 146 -2.37 -18.48 -0.08
CA MET A 146 -3.09 -18.07 1.13
C MET A 146 -2.65 -16.70 1.69
N ASP A 147 -1.74 -15.99 1.02
CA ASP A 147 -1.35 -14.61 1.33
C ASP A 147 -1.95 -13.63 0.28
N PRO A 148 -2.82 -12.68 0.68
CA PRO A 148 -3.40 -11.70 -0.24
C PRO A 148 -2.36 -10.76 -0.86
N THR A 149 -1.23 -10.51 -0.20
CA THR A 149 -0.13 -9.67 -0.72
C THR A 149 0.59 -10.40 -1.85
N TYR A 150 0.93 -11.68 -1.65
CA TYR A 150 1.52 -12.51 -2.68
C TYR A 150 0.62 -12.58 -3.90
N GLN A 151 -0.66 -12.89 -3.69
CA GLN A 151 -1.67 -12.99 -4.75
C GLN A 151 -1.78 -11.70 -5.58
N ALA A 152 -1.85 -10.53 -4.92
CA ALA A 152 -1.87 -9.26 -5.63
C ALA A 152 -0.60 -9.04 -6.45
N ARG A 153 0.58 -9.33 -5.89
CA ARG A 153 1.86 -9.23 -6.63
C ARG A 153 1.91 -10.21 -7.81
N ALA A 154 1.44 -11.43 -7.65
CA ALA A 154 1.37 -12.43 -8.72
C ALA A 154 0.39 -11.98 -9.82
N PHE A 155 -0.79 -11.47 -9.44
CA PHE A 155 -1.78 -10.96 -10.39
C PHE A 155 -1.22 -9.82 -11.24
N PHE A 156 -0.54 -8.84 -10.62
CA PHE A 156 0.10 -7.77 -11.37
C PHE A 156 1.30 -8.27 -12.20
N GLY A 157 2.05 -9.24 -11.70
CA GLY A 157 3.18 -9.85 -12.39
C GLY A 157 4.29 -8.86 -12.73
N GLY A 158 4.88 -9.02 -13.92
CA GLY A 158 6.03 -8.24 -14.34
C GLY A 158 7.36 -8.84 -13.87
N PRO A 159 8.49 -8.15 -14.13
CA PRO A 159 9.83 -8.66 -13.85
C PRO A 159 10.06 -9.07 -12.39
N ASP A 160 9.39 -8.39 -11.46
CA ASP A 160 9.49 -8.62 -10.02
C ASP A 160 8.31 -9.45 -9.47
N GLY A 161 7.52 -10.08 -10.36
CA GLY A 161 6.42 -10.97 -10.00
C GLY A 161 6.93 -12.22 -9.26
N PRO A 162 6.28 -12.64 -8.16
CA PRO A 162 6.81 -13.70 -7.29
C PRO A 162 6.68 -15.11 -7.89
N ASN A 163 5.95 -15.27 -8.99
CA ASN A 163 5.72 -16.54 -9.70
C ASN A 163 6.63 -16.70 -10.94
N GLY A 164 7.71 -15.90 -11.06
CA GLY A 164 8.71 -16.05 -12.10
C GLY A 164 8.19 -15.81 -13.53
N GLY A 165 7.09 -15.06 -13.68
CA GLY A 165 6.48 -14.72 -14.96
C GLY A 165 5.63 -15.83 -15.60
N SER A 166 5.40 -16.94 -14.88
CA SER A 166 4.53 -18.02 -15.36
C SER A 166 3.74 -18.65 -14.20
N PRO A 167 2.40 -18.54 -14.17
CA PRO A 167 1.55 -17.87 -15.17
C PRO A 167 1.82 -16.37 -15.28
N ARG A 168 1.47 -15.77 -16.43
CA ARG A 168 1.69 -14.35 -16.67
C ARG A 168 0.76 -13.50 -15.79
N GLY A 169 1.26 -12.41 -15.22
CA GLY A 169 0.42 -11.38 -14.61
C GLY A 169 0.03 -10.28 -15.61
N LEU A 170 -0.64 -9.25 -15.11
CA LEU A 170 -1.15 -8.13 -15.92
C LEU A 170 -0.04 -7.42 -16.71
N LEU A 171 1.09 -7.14 -16.05
CA LEU A 171 2.21 -6.39 -16.65
C LEU A 171 2.99 -7.22 -17.69
N ASP A 172 2.82 -8.53 -17.71
CA ASP A 172 3.42 -9.43 -18.68
C ASP A 172 2.61 -9.49 -19.99
N ILE A 173 1.42 -8.89 -20.02
CA ILE A 173 0.57 -8.80 -21.21
C ILE A 173 0.93 -7.53 -21.97
N SER A 174 1.49 -7.69 -23.16
CA SER A 174 1.80 -6.58 -24.06
C SER A 174 0.53 -5.78 -24.37
N SER A 175 0.60 -4.45 -24.28
CA SER A 175 -0.54 -3.57 -24.61
C SER A 175 -1.81 -3.86 -23.79
N TRP A 176 -1.70 -4.39 -22.57
CA TRP A 176 -2.88 -4.64 -21.71
C TRP A 176 -3.72 -3.37 -21.46
N ARG A 177 -3.10 -2.19 -21.49
CA ARG A 177 -3.79 -0.89 -21.36
C ARG A 177 -4.72 -0.56 -22.52
N ASP A 178 -4.47 -1.13 -23.69
CA ASP A 178 -5.30 -0.94 -24.88
C ASP A 178 -6.53 -1.87 -24.86
N LEU A 179 -6.59 -2.81 -23.91
CA LEU A 179 -7.72 -3.70 -23.72
C LEU A 179 -8.78 -3.05 -22.82
N PRO A 180 -10.09 -3.33 -23.04
CA PRO A 180 -11.11 -3.09 -22.03
C PRO A 180 -10.70 -3.74 -20.70
N ALA A 181 -10.99 -3.10 -19.56
CA ALA A 181 -10.52 -3.57 -18.25
C ALA A 181 -10.95 -5.02 -17.94
N GLY A 182 -12.19 -5.39 -18.32
CA GLY A 182 -12.66 -6.77 -18.19
C GLY A 182 -11.90 -7.77 -19.07
N ALA A 183 -11.49 -7.36 -20.27
CA ALA A 183 -10.67 -8.20 -21.16
C ALA A 183 -9.23 -8.34 -20.63
N ALA A 184 -8.67 -7.29 -20.03
CA ALA A 184 -7.38 -7.36 -19.36
C ALA A 184 -7.42 -8.32 -18.15
N ALA A 185 -8.47 -8.25 -17.31
CA ALA A 185 -8.68 -9.18 -16.21
C ALA A 185 -8.79 -10.63 -16.70
N GLN A 186 -9.63 -10.88 -17.71
CA GLN A 186 -9.75 -12.17 -18.37
C GLN A 186 -8.41 -12.67 -18.95
N ALA A 187 -7.58 -11.78 -19.48
CA ALA A 187 -6.30 -12.17 -20.08
C ALA A 187 -5.27 -12.66 -19.05
N VAL A 188 -5.40 -12.22 -17.79
CA VAL A 188 -4.63 -12.73 -16.64
C VAL A 188 -5.22 -14.05 -16.14
N GLU A 189 -6.53 -14.07 -15.84
CA GLU A 189 -7.19 -15.22 -15.20
C GLU A 189 -7.42 -16.41 -16.15
N VAL A 190 -7.56 -16.14 -17.45
CA VAL A 190 -7.83 -17.15 -18.49
C VAL A 190 -9.05 -18.02 -18.13
N SER A 191 -10.16 -17.39 -17.74
CA SER A 191 -11.39 -18.10 -17.41
C SER A 191 -12.13 -18.62 -18.66
N ALA A 192 -13.08 -19.53 -18.46
CA ALA A 192 -13.98 -20.00 -19.52
C ALA A 192 -15.07 -18.97 -19.91
N TYR A 193 -15.19 -17.85 -19.19
CA TYR A 193 -16.29 -16.89 -19.32
C TYR A 193 -15.78 -15.44 -19.40
N PRO A 194 -15.24 -15.03 -20.56
CA PRO A 194 -14.51 -13.76 -20.71
C PRO A 194 -15.33 -12.50 -20.36
N GLU A 195 -16.65 -12.55 -20.53
CA GLU A 195 -17.53 -11.39 -20.31
C GLU A 195 -17.86 -11.13 -18.83
N ARG A 196 -17.46 -12.02 -17.90
CA ARG A 196 -17.88 -11.91 -16.48
C ARG A 196 -17.24 -10.74 -15.74
N TYR A 197 -16.03 -10.33 -16.13
CA TYR A 197 -15.29 -9.28 -15.42
C TYR A 197 -15.89 -7.90 -15.64
N ALA A 198 -16.28 -7.59 -16.88
CA ALA A 198 -16.86 -6.29 -17.24
C ALA A 198 -18.11 -5.94 -16.42
N ARG A 199 -18.86 -6.97 -15.97
CA ARG A 199 -20.02 -6.82 -15.07
C ARG A 199 -19.68 -6.02 -13.81
N TYR A 200 -18.49 -6.21 -13.25
CA TYR A 200 -18.09 -5.63 -11.97
C TYR A 200 -17.31 -4.33 -12.09
N GLU A 201 -17.09 -3.80 -13.29
CA GLU A 201 -16.37 -2.54 -13.50
C GLU A 201 -16.93 -1.37 -12.67
N PRO A 202 -18.27 -1.12 -12.60
CA PRO A 202 -18.80 -0.02 -11.80
C PRO A 202 -18.60 -0.23 -10.29
N VAL A 203 -18.60 -1.49 -9.83
CA VAL A 203 -18.37 -1.84 -8.42
C VAL A 203 -16.89 -1.64 -8.08
N ALA A 204 -15.99 -2.09 -8.94
CA ALA A 204 -14.56 -1.87 -8.80
C ALA A 204 -14.21 -0.37 -8.80
N ALA A 205 -14.83 0.42 -9.67
CA ALA A 205 -14.68 1.86 -9.69
C ALA A 205 -15.19 2.52 -8.39
N ALA A 206 -16.32 2.05 -7.84
CA ALA A 206 -16.84 2.53 -6.56
C ALA A 206 -15.90 2.19 -5.40
N ILE A 207 -15.30 0.99 -5.39
CA ILE A 207 -14.29 0.59 -4.41
C ILE A 207 -13.06 1.48 -4.55
N LEU A 208 -12.53 1.64 -5.76
CA LEU A 208 -11.38 2.48 -6.04
C LEU A 208 -11.65 3.91 -5.56
N ALA A 209 -12.81 4.49 -5.84
CA ALA A 209 -13.19 5.81 -5.37
C ALA A 209 -13.34 5.89 -3.84
N ALA A 210 -13.95 4.89 -3.21
CA ALA A 210 -14.16 4.87 -1.76
C ALA A 210 -12.87 4.67 -0.96
N LEU A 211 -11.91 3.95 -1.54
CA LEU A 211 -10.62 3.65 -0.94
C LEU A 211 -9.50 4.56 -1.44
N THR A 212 -9.74 5.44 -2.41
CA THR A 212 -8.76 6.44 -2.86
C THR A 212 -9.06 7.75 -2.16
N MET A 213 -8.09 8.28 -1.42
CA MET A 213 -8.22 9.63 -0.88
C MET A 213 -8.23 10.65 -2.03
N PRO A 214 -9.08 11.70 -1.97
CA PRO A 214 -8.96 12.82 -2.90
C PRO A 214 -7.55 13.38 -2.86
N VAL A 215 -6.85 13.30 -3.98
CA VAL A 215 -5.53 13.88 -4.16
C VAL A 215 -5.71 15.39 -4.17
N ALA A 216 -5.44 16.05 -3.04
CA ALA A 216 -4.87 17.40 -3.14
C ALA A 216 -3.57 17.22 -3.92
N ALA A 217 -3.46 17.88 -5.08
CA ALA A 217 -2.45 17.70 -6.11
C ALA A 217 -1.14 17.07 -5.61
N ALA A 218 -0.80 15.91 -6.16
CA ALA A 218 0.44 15.21 -5.91
C ALA A 218 1.64 16.15 -6.19
N SER A 219 2.17 16.76 -5.14
CA SER A 219 3.54 17.22 -5.10
C SER A 219 4.41 15.99 -4.87
N SER A 220 5.35 15.79 -5.79
CA SER A 220 6.53 14.92 -5.73
C SER A 220 6.77 14.22 -4.39
N GLU A 221 6.96 12.90 -4.46
CA GLU A 221 7.59 12.11 -3.41
C GLU A 221 8.70 12.95 -2.75
N PRO A 222 8.59 13.31 -1.46
CA PRO A 222 9.63 14.08 -0.84
C PRO A 222 10.84 13.16 -0.79
N ALA A 223 11.92 13.59 -1.42
CA ALA A 223 13.26 13.12 -1.11
C ALA A 223 13.39 13.01 0.42
N PRO A 224 14.14 12.02 0.96
CA PRO A 224 14.38 11.93 2.39
C PRO A 224 14.78 13.31 2.88
N VAL A 225 13.98 13.89 3.78
CA VAL A 225 14.06 15.29 4.23
C VAL A 225 15.53 15.60 4.50
N ALA A 226 16.15 16.33 3.56
CA ALA A 226 17.56 16.64 3.61
C ALA A 226 17.74 17.68 4.71
N GLY A 227 18.31 17.28 5.84
CA GLY A 227 18.81 18.22 6.85
C GLY A 227 18.86 17.73 8.29
N SER A 228 17.98 16.82 8.73
CA SER A 228 17.97 16.32 10.11
C SER A 228 18.43 14.87 10.18
N ALA A 229 19.29 14.55 11.15
CA ALA A 229 19.67 13.18 11.44
C ALA A 229 18.41 12.32 11.67
N ARG A 230 18.36 11.13 11.09
CA ARG A 230 17.31 10.14 11.38
C ARG A 230 17.84 9.20 12.45
N VAL A 231 17.00 8.86 13.42
CA VAL A 231 17.33 7.95 14.52
C VAL A 231 16.29 6.82 14.58
N PHE A 232 16.74 5.60 14.85
CA PHE A 232 15.85 4.46 15.04
C PHE A 232 15.01 4.68 16.33
N PRO A 233 13.70 4.37 16.34
CA PRO A 233 12.80 4.78 17.42
C PRO A 233 13.02 4.06 18.76
N LEU A 234 13.88 3.03 18.79
CA LEU A 234 14.23 2.26 19.98
C LEU A 234 15.75 2.11 20.08
N PRO A 235 16.32 2.08 21.28
CA PRO A 235 17.75 1.85 21.44
C PRO A 235 18.19 0.46 20.96
N ASP A 236 19.43 0.33 20.52
CA ASP A 236 19.99 -0.96 20.11
C ASP A 236 19.90 -2.02 21.22
N ASP A 237 19.78 -3.27 20.79
CA ASP A 237 19.68 -4.46 21.64
C ASP A 237 18.48 -4.49 22.60
N THR A 238 17.52 -3.57 22.45
CA THR A 238 16.30 -3.52 23.28
C THR A 238 15.05 -4.08 22.60
N TRP A 239 15.12 -4.40 21.30
CA TRP A 239 13.94 -4.69 20.50
C TRP A 239 14.12 -5.86 19.52
N SER A 240 12.98 -6.41 19.08
CA SER A 240 12.90 -7.40 18.00
C SER A 240 11.68 -7.11 17.11
N PRO A 241 11.80 -7.16 15.77
CA PRO A 241 10.68 -6.94 14.87
C PRO A 241 9.68 -8.10 14.98
N THR A 242 8.42 -7.81 15.33
CA THR A 242 7.38 -8.83 15.50
C THR A 242 6.28 -8.77 14.45
N SER A 243 5.97 -7.59 13.92
CA SER A 243 4.98 -7.46 12.85
C SER A 243 5.34 -6.33 11.90
N ARG A 244 5.17 -6.57 10.61
CA ARG A 244 5.43 -5.58 9.55
C ARG A 244 4.15 -4.83 9.20
N TYR A 245 4.31 -3.71 8.50
CA TYR A 245 3.20 -3.05 7.82
C TYR A 245 2.52 -4.02 6.84
N GLY A 246 1.19 -3.98 6.74
CA GLY A 246 0.43 -4.79 5.78
C GLY A 246 -0.79 -5.48 6.39
N MET A 247 -1.57 -6.22 5.58
CA MET A 247 -2.72 -6.93 6.12
C MET A 247 -2.29 -8.03 7.07
N ARG A 248 -2.89 -8.04 8.26
CA ARG A 248 -2.76 -9.15 9.19
C ARG A 248 -4.07 -9.41 9.89
N ARG A 249 -4.23 -10.63 10.42
CA ARG A 249 -5.30 -10.93 11.35
C ARG A 249 -5.06 -10.11 12.61
N ASN A 250 -5.95 -9.18 12.90
CA ASN A 250 -5.84 -8.34 14.08
C ASN A 250 -5.84 -9.25 15.33
N PRO A 251 -4.83 -9.15 16.21
CA PRO A 251 -4.67 -10.08 17.33
C PRO A 251 -5.82 -9.97 18.36
N VAL A 252 -6.49 -8.82 18.44
CA VAL A 252 -7.57 -8.55 19.38
C VAL A 252 -8.93 -8.90 18.77
N THR A 253 -9.22 -8.39 17.57
CA THR A 253 -10.56 -8.55 16.96
C THR A 253 -10.68 -9.80 16.10
N GLN A 254 -9.57 -10.48 15.80
CA GLN A 254 -9.51 -11.68 14.96
C GLN A 254 -9.98 -11.49 13.51
N VAL A 255 -10.20 -10.24 13.08
CA VAL A 255 -10.56 -9.85 11.72
C VAL A 255 -9.30 -9.42 10.96
N TRP A 256 -9.23 -9.72 9.67
CA TRP A 256 -8.18 -9.19 8.79
C TRP A 256 -8.30 -7.68 8.66
N ALA A 257 -7.26 -6.97 9.08
CA ALA A 257 -7.20 -5.52 9.01
C ALA A 257 -5.81 -5.08 8.56
N LEU A 258 -5.74 -3.90 7.95
CA LEU A 258 -4.47 -3.28 7.64
C LEU A 258 -3.76 -2.96 8.95
N HIS A 259 -2.56 -3.50 9.10
CA HIS A 259 -1.62 -3.05 10.08
C HIS A 259 -0.90 -1.82 9.54
N ALA A 260 -1.28 -0.64 10.05
CA ALA A 260 -0.81 0.65 9.56
C ALA A 260 0.61 1.02 10.04
N GLY A 261 1.40 0.09 10.55
CA GLY A 261 2.72 0.37 11.10
C GLY A 261 3.58 -0.88 11.26
N ALA A 262 4.75 -0.72 11.87
CA ALA A 262 5.63 -1.80 12.30
C ALA A 262 5.50 -2.00 13.81
N ASP A 263 5.42 -3.25 14.25
CA ASP A 263 5.45 -3.61 15.67
C ASP A 263 6.85 -4.10 16.04
N LEU A 264 7.48 -3.38 16.96
CA LEU A 264 8.81 -3.66 17.48
C LEU A 264 8.66 -4.07 18.95
N ALA A 265 8.73 -5.37 19.22
CA ALA A 265 8.64 -5.88 20.59
C ALA A 265 9.84 -5.40 21.40
N ALA A 266 9.57 -4.84 22.57
CA ALA A 266 10.58 -4.37 23.51
C ALA A 266 10.00 -4.43 24.93
N PRO A 267 10.83 -4.62 25.97
CA PRO A 267 10.35 -4.61 27.35
C PRO A 267 9.59 -3.33 27.69
N ALA A 268 8.55 -3.43 28.52
CA ALA A 268 7.85 -2.25 29.02
C ALA A 268 8.84 -1.34 29.78
N GLY A 269 8.75 -0.03 29.57
CA GLY A 269 9.71 0.95 30.09
C GLY A 269 10.94 1.19 29.20
N THR A 270 11.08 0.48 28.08
CA THR A 270 12.14 0.78 27.10
C THR A 270 11.95 2.20 26.55
N PRO A 271 13.01 3.04 26.48
CA PRO A 271 12.89 4.37 25.91
C PRO A 271 12.43 4.37 24.46
N VAL A 272 11.48 5.24 24.13
CA VAL A 272 11.03 5.56 22.77
C VAL A 272 11.63 6.89 22.36
N LEU A 273 12.28 6.90 21.19
CA LEU A 273 13.07 8.02 20.69
C LEU A 273 12.37 8.73 19.53
N ALA A 274 12.45 10.06 19.50
CA ALA A 274 12.06 10.85 18.34
C ALA A 274 12.93 10.46 17.15
N THR A 275 12.32 10.09 16.04
CA THR A 275 13.07 9.53 14.90
C THR A 275 13.69 10.59 14.01
N ALA A 276 13.26 11.84 14.16
CA ALA A 276 13.81 13.02 13.52
C ALA A 276 13.41 14.25 14.34
N ASP A 277 14.06 15.39 14.08
CA ASP A 277 13.64 16.68 14.62
C ASP A 277 12.18 16.95 14.25
N GLY A 278 11.43 17.56 15.17
CA GLY A 278 10.02 17.81 14.89
C GLY A 278 9.27 18.53 15.99
N ARG A 279 7.96 18.65 15.77
CA ARG A 279 7.01 19.21 16.73
C ARG A 279 5.98 18.16 17.13
N VAL A 280 5.72 18.07 18.43
CA VAL A 280 4.65 17.22 18.97
C VAL A 280 3.29 17.80 18.59
N VAL A 281 2.49 17.02 17.88
CA VAL A 281 1.11 17.40 17.48
C VAL A 281 0.03 16.56 18.17
N ALA A 282 0.41 15.43 18.78
CA ALA A 282 -0.44 14.69 19.70
C ALA A 282 0.43 14.02 20.79
N ALA A 283 -0.05 14.02 22.02
CA ALA A 283 0.54 13.32 23.16
C ALA A 283 -0.58 12.95 24.14
N GLY A 284 -0.89 11.66 24.26
CA GLY A 284 -1.97 11.17 25.14
C GLY A 284 -2.81 10.06 24.50
N PRO A 285 -4.07 9.86 24.95
CA PRO A 285 -4.93 8.78 24.45
C PRO A 285 -5.20 8.85 22.94
N GLY A 286 -5.04 7.72 22.25
CA GLY A 286 -5.12 7.57 20.80
C GLY A 286 -6.05 6.44 20.32
N GLY A 287 -6.99 5.99 21.17
CA GLY A 287 -7.94 4.93 20.84
C GLY A 287 -7.26 3.56 20.79
N GLY A 288 -7.39 2.86 19.65
CA GLY A 288 -6.79 1.52 19.46
C GLY A 288 -5.27 1.51 19.62
N LEU A 289 -4.60 2.64 19.38
CA LEU A 289 -3.16 2.82 19.61
C LEU A 289 -2.80 2.98 21.09
N GLY A 290 -3.75 2.98 22.03
CA GLY A 290 -3.48 3.27 23.43
C GLY A 290 -2.96 4.69 23.61
N ASN A 291 -2.00 4.88 24.51
CA ASN A 291 -1.28 6.15 24.63
C ASN A 291 -0.35 6.31 23.42
N ARG A 292 -0.37 7.51 22.84
CA ARG A 292 0.28 7.83 21.58
C ARG A 292 1.02 9.16 21.63
N ILE A 293 2.16 9.20 20.95
CA ILE A 293 2.80 10.45 20.53
C ILE A 293 2.73 10.54 19.00
N THR A 294 2.47 11.73 18.48
CA THR A 294 2.59 12.02 17.04
C THR A 294 3.46 13.24 16.85
N LEU A 295 4.51 13.10 16.05
CA LEU A 295 5.41 14.18 15.67
C LEU A 295 5.15 14.57 14.22
N THR A 296 5.40 15.84 13.90
CA THR A 296 5.54 16.33 12.53
C THR A 296 6.96 16.78 12.29
N HIS A 297 7.49 16.44 11.12
CA HIS A 297 8.85 16.66 10.67
C HIS A 297 8.85 17.48 9.37
N GLY A 298 9.90 18.26 9.13
CA GLY A 298 10.06 19.11 7.94
C GLY A 298 10.11 20.61 8.27
N THR A 299 10.52 21.43 7.29
CA THR A 299 10.71 22.89 7.42
C THR A 299 9.41 23.70 7.34
N GLY A 300 8.28 23.04 7.05
CA GLY A 300 6.98 23.69 6.94
C GLY A 300 6.41 24.06 8.31
N ALA A 301 6.12 25.34 8.51
CA ALA A 301 5.48 25.86 9.72
C ALA A 301 3.99 25.45 9.79
N GLY A 302 3.72 24.17 10.06
CA GLY A 302 2.38 23.69 10.41
C GLY A 302 1.98 22.35 9.76
N PRO A 303 0.92 21.70 10.27
CA PRO A 303 0.48 20.35 9.88
C PRO A 303 -0.06 20.23 8.44
N ALA A 304 -0.01 21.29 7.64
CA ALA A 304 -0.57 21.39 6.29
C ALA A 304 0.47 21.62 5.19
N ALA A 305 1.77 21.65 5.50
CA ALA A 305 2.79 21.82 4.46
C ALA A 305 2.98 20.50 3.68
N SER A 306 3.10 20.61 2.35
CA SER A 306 3.26 19.48 1.41
C SER A 306 4.43 18.55 1.74
N ASP A 307 5.44 19.08 2.42
CA ASP A 307 6.69 18.38 2.72
C ASP A 307 6.69 17.81 4.16
N THR A 308 5.55 17.88 4.85
CA THR A 308 5.41 17.40 6.23
C THR A 308 5.36 15.88 6.24
N VAL A 309 6.19 15.25 7.06
CA VAL A 309 6.08 13.83 7.41
C VAL A 309 5.65 13.73 8.85
N ALA A 310 4.71 12.86 9.18
CA ALA A 310 4.38 12.56 10.57
C ALA A 310 4.89 11.18 10.97
N SER A 311 5.41 11.06 12.19
CA SER A 311 5.69 9.78 12.83
C SER A 311 4.74 9.57 14.00
N VAL A 312 4.30 8.33 14.18
CA VAL A 312 3.35 7.95 15.22
C VAL A 312 3.95 6.83 16.06
N TYR A 313 3.88 7.00 17.38
CA TYR A 313 4.40 6.09 18.39
C TYR A 313 3.24 5.63 19.27
N GLY A 314 2.80 4.39 19.11
CA GLY A 314 1.65 3.80 19.80
C GLY A 314 2.03 2.84 20.93
N HIS A 315 1.01 2.48 21.70
CA HIS A 315 1.02 1.55 22.84
C HIS A 315 1.90 2.00 24.01
N LEU A 316 2.13 3.30 24.16
CA LEU A 316 3.03 3.85 25.19
C LEU A 316 2.54 3.52 26.61
N LEU A 317 3.46 3.43 27.56
CA LEU A 317 3.17 3.12 28.96
C LEU A 317 2.28 4.21 29.59
N ASP A 318 1.39 3.83 30.51
CA ASP A 318 0.67 4.80 31.34
C ASP A 318 1.66 5.58 32.21
N GLY A 319 1.65 6.91 32.09
CA GLY A 319 2.63 7.79 32.72
C GLY A 319 4.01 7.82 32.05
N GLY A 320 4.20 7.12 30.92
CA GLY A 320 5.45 7.09 30.16
C GLY A 320 5.45 8.02 28.93
N ILE A 321 4.72 9.14 28.96
CA ILE A 321 4.81 10.19 27.94
C ILE A 321 5.60 11.35 28.55
N HIS A 322 6.74 11.70 27.93
CA HIS A 322 7.69 12.69 28.46
C HIS A 322 7.62 14.04 27.73
N VAL A 323 6.66 14.19 26.82
CA VAL A 323 6.48 15.40 26.00
C VAL A 323 5.01 15.84 25.98
N THR A 324 4.79 17.10 25.67
CA THR A 324 3.48 17.73 25.56
C THR A 324 3.25 18.30 24.17
N VAL A 325 1.98 18.47 23.79
CA VAL A 325 1.63 19.03 22.48
C VAL A 325 2.23 20.43 22.33
N GLY A 326 2.99 20.61 21.27
CA GLY A 326 3.68 21.83 20.92
C GLY A 326 5.17 21.87 21.27
N ASP A 327 5.67 20.88 22.02
CA ASP A 327 7.11 20.75 22.25
C ASP A 327 7.86 20.55 20.92
N LEU A 328 9.04 21.17 20.85
CA LEU A 328 10.02 20.86 19.83
C LEU A 328 10.91 19.74 20.36
N VAL A 329 11.14 18.74 19.52
CA VAL A 329 11.99 17.60 19.85
C VAL A 329 13.11 17.47 18.84
N THR A 330 14.25 16.97 19.29
CA THR A 330 15.38 16.65 18.42
C THR A 330 15.44 15.15 18.14
N ALA A 331 16.00 14.75 16.99
CA ALA A 331 16.25 13.35 16.68
C ALA A 331 17.02 12.65 17.80
N GLY A 332 16.57 11.46 18.21
CA GLY A 332 17.13 10.69 19.32
C GLY A 332 16.67 11.14 20.71
N GLN A 333 15.89 12.21 20.83
CA GLN A 333 15.33 12.62 22.12
C GLN A 333 14.38 11.55 22.66
N HIS A 334 14.52 11.21 23.94
CA HIS A 334 13.58 10.35 24.66
C HIS A 334 12.25 11.07 24.84
N ILE A 335 11.19 10.55 24.21
CA ILE A 335 9.86 11.18 24.18
C ILE A 335 8.79 10.39 24.94
N GLY A 336 9.01 9.10 25.16
CA GLY A 336 8.12 8.26 25.93
C GLY A 336 8.70 6.88 26.19
N ASP A 337 7.91 5.98 26.74
CA ASP A 337 8.32 4.63 27.09
C ASP A 337 7.40 3.58 26.48
N VAL A 338 7.99 2.48 26.03
CA VAL A 338 7.27 1.30 25.52
C VAL A 338 6.30 0.80 26.60
N GLY A 339 5.07 0.54 26.20
CA GLY A 339 4.05 -0.04 27.05
C GLY A 339 3.23 -1.09 26.31
N SER A 340 2.00 -1.29 26.76
CA SER A 340 1.04 -2.23 26.16
C SER A 340 -0.39 -1.69 26.25
N THR A 341 -0.57 -0.36 26.19
CA THR A 341 -1.89 0.28 26.31
C THR A 341 -2.70 0.15 25.02
N GLY A 342 -4.04 0.24 25.12
CA GLY A 342 -4.93 0.10 23.96
C GLY A 342 -5.02 -1.34 23.44
N ASN A 343 -5.13 -1.50 22.12
CA ASN A 343 -5.31 -2.81 21.48
C ASN A 343 -3.96 -3.51 21.26
N SER A 344 -3.31 -3.90 22.35
CA SER A 344 -2.02 -4.59 22.35
C SER A 344 -2.10 -5.95 23.04
N SER A 345 -1.36 -6.94 22.51
CA SER A 345 -1.24 -8.28 23.12
C SER A 345 -0.04 -8.41 24.07
N GLY A 346 0.83 -7.41 24.14
CA GLY A 346 2.02 -7.40 24.99
C GLY A 346 2.94 -6.21 24.70
N PRO A 347 3.98 -5.98 25.50
CA PRO A 347 4.83 -4.80 25.35
C PRO A 347 5.53 -4.71 23.98
N HIS A 348 5.25 -3.63 23.24
CA HIS A 348 5.88 -3.31 21.96
C HIS A 348 5.65 -1.83 21.59
N LEU A 349 6.48 -1.30 20.71
CA LEU A 349 6.22 -0.05 20.02
C LEU A 349 5.49 -0.34 18.70
N HIS A 350 4.31 0.26 18.51
CA HIS A 350 3.70 0.39 17.19
C HIS A 350 4.17 1.69 16.55
N PHE A 351 4.90 1.60 15.44
CA PHE A 351 5.48 2.74 14.75
C PHE A 351 4.88 2.93 13.37
N GLU A 352 4.32 4.11 13.11
CA GLU A 352 3.82 4.51 11.80
C GLU A 352 4.59 5.69 11.22
N LEU A 353 4.68 5.73 9.89
CA LEU A 353 5.17 6.87 9.14
C LEU A 353 4.10 7.33 8.15
N ARG A 354 3.73 8.61 8.20
CA ARG A 354 2.61 9.20 7.44
C ARG A 354 3.08 10.39 6.60
N PRO A 355 3.41 10.20 5.32
CA PRO A 355 3.75 11.29 4.41
C PRO A 355 2.56 12.24 4.23
N GLY A 356 2.82 13.55 4.25
CA GLY A 356 1.81 14.60 4.09
C GLY A 356 1.06 14.97 5.38
N GLY A 357 1.52 14.50 6.55
CA GLY A 357 1.05 14.92 7.87
C GLY A 357 0.28 13.88 8.68
N PRO A 358 -0.15 14.22 9.92
CA PRO A 358 -0.66 13.27 10.90
C PRO A 358 -1.98 12.60 10.50
N ASP A 359 -2.79 13.25 9.66
CA ASP A 359 -4.09 12.74 9.21
C ASP A 359 -4.01 11.94 7.88
N ARG A 360 -2.79 11.64 7.42
CA ARG A 360 -2.56 10.88 6.19
C ARG A 360 -2.39 9.37 6.47
N PRO A 361 -2.66 8.51 5.48
CA PRO A 361 -2.40 7.08 5.60
C PRO A 361 -0.93 6.79 5.87
N ALA A 362 -0.69 5.76 6.67
CA ALA A 362 0.67 5.30 6.93
C ALA A 362 1.23 4.51 5.76
N ILE A 363 2.55 4.53 5.63
CA ILE A 363 3.31 3.70 4.69
C ILE A 363 4.15 2.67 5.46
N ASP A 364 4.77 1.74 4.71
CA ASP A 364 5.80 0.89 5.29
C ASP A 364 6.96 1.76 5.76
N SER A 365 7.23 1.75 7.07
CA SER A 365 8.25 2.57 7.70
C SER A 365 9.65 1.99 7.55
N GLN A 366 9.79 0.72 7.16
CA GLN A 366 11.09 0.06 7.13
C GLN A 366 12.10 0.73 6.17
N PRO A 367 11.76 1.08 4.91
CA PRO A 367 12.70 1.76 4.03
C PRO A 367 13.20 3.12 4.59
N TRP A 368 12.39 3.77 5.42
CA TRP A 368 12.76 5.04 6.06
C TRP A 368 13.68 4.81 7.27
N LEU A 369 13.53 3.68 7.97
CA LEU A 369 14.33 3.27 9.12
C LEU A 369 15.67 2.62 8.75
N ASP A 370 15.77 1.94 7.60
CA ASP A 370 16.97 1.19 7.17
C ASP A 370 18.25 2.07 7.06
N GLY A 371 18.09 3.40 6.98
CA GLY A 371 19.19 4.38 6.96
C GLY A 371 19.20 5.33 8.16
N ALA A 372 18.57 4.96 9.28
CA ALA A 372 18.58 5.73 10.52
C ALA A 372 19.81 5.37 11.38
N ALA A 373 20.32 6.35 12.13
CA ALA A 373 21.33 6.09 13.15
C ALA A 373 20.70 5.32 14.31
N HIS A 374 21.46 4.40 14.88
CA HIS A 374 21.06 3.63 16.03
C HIS A 374 21.79 4.16 17.27
N LEU A 375 21.05 4.33 18.37
CA LEU A 375 21.60 4.78 19.64
C LEU A 375 21.59 3.63 20.64
N SER A 376 22.66 3.47 21.42
CA SER A 376 22.69 2.49 22.50
C SER A 376 21.90 2.99 23.71
N ALA A 377 21.38 2.06 24.52
CA ALA A 377 20.73 2.41 25.78
C ALA A 377 21.64 3.21 26.74
N GLY A 378 22.97 3.02 26.62
CA GLY A 378 23.97 3.74 27.43
C GLY A 378 24.16 5.21 27.04
N GLU A 379 23.97 5.57 25.77
CA GLU A 379 24.11 6.96 25.30
C GLU A 379 22.96 7.86 25.78
N LEU A 380 21.76 7.30 25.95
CA LEU A 380 20.56 8.02 26.40
C LEU A 380 20.67 8.55 27.84
N ILE A 381 21.46 7.90 28.69
CA ILE A 381 21.68 8.31 30.08
C ILE A 381 22.50 9.62 30.17
N THR A 382 23.29 9.95 29.13
CA THR A 382 24.15 11.14 29.12
C THR A 382 23.50 12.40 28.55
N ALA A 383 22.39 12.28 27.80
CA ALA A 383 21.71 13.40 27.15
C ALA A 383 20.68 14.13 28.05
N ALA A 384 20.31 13.56 29.20
CA ALA A 384 19.22 14.04 30.06
C ALA A 384 19.58 15.21 31.01
N ALA A 385 20.75 15.85 30.87
CA ALA A 385 21.15 16.98 31.72
C ALA A 385 21.13 18.32 30.95
N PRO A 386 20.01 19.06 30.93
CA PRO A 386 20.03 20.45 30.50
C PRO A 386 20.64 21.31 31.61
N THR A 387 21.87 21.78 31.39
CA THR A 387 22.42 22.90 32.18
C THR A 387 21.70 24.18 31.76
N SER A 388 20.64 24.51 32.51
CA SER A 388 19.98 25.80 32.43
C SER A 388 20.88 26.86 33.08
N SER A 389 21.53 27.69 32.27
CA SER A 389 21.95 29.02 32.71
C SER A 389 21.78 30.03 31.57
N CYS A 390 20.70 30.80 31.63
CA CYS A 390 20.63 32.08 30.92
C CYS A 390 21.41 33.12 31.75
N PRO A 391 22.28 33.96 31.15
CA PRO A 391 22.86 35.09 31.85
C PRO A 391 21.78 36.17 32.06
N ALA A 392 21.71 36.70 33.28
CA ALA A 392 20.84 37.81 33.62
C ALA A 392 21.24 39.07 32.82
N ASN A 393 20.29 39.65 32.08
CA ASN A 393 20.42 40.98 31.49
C ASN A 393 20.53 42.01 32.62
N ALA A 394 21.69 42.67 32.73
CA ALA A 394 21.88 43.82 33.59
C ALA A 394 21.10 45.02 33.03
N ALA A 395 20.31 45.64 33.89
CA ALA A 395 19.44 46.76 33.61
C ALA A 395 20.20 48.00 33.12
N ASN A 396 19.71 48.60 32.04
CA ASN A 396 20.11 49.92 31.57
C ASN A 396 19.39 50.99 32.43
N SER A 397 20.13 51.62 33.35
CA SER A 397 19.66 52.79 34.11
C SER A 397 20.20 54.05 33.45
N GLY A 398 19.45 54.60 32.50
CA GLY A 398 19.74 55.91 31.92
C GLY A 398 19.34 57.02 32.88
N VAL A 399 20.33 57.72 33.43
CA VAL A 399 20.18 59.03 34.08
C VAL A 399 20.41 60.10 33.01
N ASN A 400 19.57 61.14 33.00
CA ASN A 400 19.76 62.35 32.19
C ASN A 400 19.39 63.57 33.06
N PRO A 401 19.90 64.77 32.73
CA PRO A 401 21.01 65.47 33.39
C PRO A 401 20.61 66.38 34.57
#